data_AF-A0A5U6BD42-F1
#
_entry.id   AF-A0A5U6BD42-F1
#
_cell.length_a   1.000
_cell.length_b   1.000
_cell.length_c   1.000
_cell.angle_alpha   90.00
_cell.angle_beta   90.00
_cell.angle_gamma   90.00
#
_symmetry.space_group_name_H-M   'P 1'
#
loop_
_entity.id
_entity.type
_entity.pdbx_description
1 polymer ?
#
loop_
_entity_poly.entity_id
_entity_poly.type
_entity_poly.pdbx_seq_one_letter_code
_entity_poly.pdbx_strand_id
1 'polypeptide(L)'
;MRESGSRANLRDANLRDANLCGANLCGANLRGANLRDANLRDADLRGADLRGADLRDANLRDANLRDANLCGANLCGANLRGANLRDADLRDANLCGANLCGANLRGANLRDADLRDANLCGADLRGADLRGANLCGADLRGADLRGADLPDLTFVILGEKYFISITNGEYVRAGCQNHTVEEWRKYSKQEIAEMDGRKALKFYPRLLDIIDFYIGKGERPDWLTSKEYADEVTE
;
A
#
# COMPACT_ATOMS: atom_id res chain seq x y z
N MET A 1 -5.09 -34.37 19.34
CA MET A 1 -6.26 -33.87 20.08
C MET A 1 -6.48 -32.43 19.63
N ARG A 2 -7.58 -32.13 18.94
CA ARG A 2 -7.93 -30.75 18.59
C ARG A 2 -8.80 -30.23 19.72
N GLU A 3 -8.34 -29.22 20.44
CA GLU A 3 -9.14 -28.55 21.46
C GLU A 3 -10.35 -27.92 20.78
N SER A 4 -11.53 -28.48 21.06
CA SER A 4 -12.84 -27.89 20.81
C SER A 4 -13.11 -26.79 21.86
N GLY A 5 -12.15 -25.89 22.07
CA GLY A 5 -12.36 -24.68 22.87
C GLY A 5 -13.32 -23.78 22.11
N SER A 6 -14.42 -23.38 22.73
CA SER A 6 -15.32 -22.38 22.15
C SER A 6 -14.52 -21.14 21.78
N ARG A 7 -14.42 -20.83 20.48
CA ARG A 7 -13.78 -19.62 19.98
C ARG A 7 -14.38 -18.40 20.69
N ALA A 8 -13.55 -17.45 21.10
CA ALA A 8 -14.01 -16.24 21.79
C ALA A 8 -15.05 -15.51 20.92
N ASN A 9 -16.22 -15.24 21.49
CA ASN A 9 -17.26 -14.44 20.84
C ASN A 9 -17.21 -13.02 21.39
N LEU A 10 -16.63 -12.13 20.59
CA LEU A 10 -16.40 -10.72 20.86
C LEU A 10 -17.09 -9.85 19.79
N ARG A 11 -18.16 -10.39 19.20
CA ARG A 11 -18.96 -9.69 18.19
C ARG A 11 -19.52 -8.39 18.77
N ASP A 12 -19.41 -7.31 18.01
CA ASP A 12 -19.88 -5.97 18.36
C ASP A 12 -19.31 -5.47 19.72
N ALA A 13 -18.25 -6.11 20.23
CA ALA A 13 -17.65 -5.75 21.51
C ALA A 13 -16.90 -4.42 21.40
N ASN A 14 -16.94 -3.63 22.47
CA ASN A 14 -16.10 -2.45 22.60
C ASN A 14 -14.77 -2.83 23.24
N LEU A 15 -13.74 -2.91 22.41
CA LEU A 15 -12.34 -3.23 22.75
C LEU A 15 -11.42 -2.06 22.37
N ARG A 16 -11.98 -0.84 22.30
CA ARG A 16 -11.20 0.37 22.05
C ARG A 16 -10.11 0.51 23.10
N ASP A 17 -8.92 0.91 22.67
CA ASP A 17 -7.73 1.10 23.52
C ASP A 17 -7.31 -0.18 24.28
N ALA A 18 -7.90 -1.34 23.98
CA ALA A 18 -7.63 -2.56 24.72
C ALA A 18 -6.19 -3.04 24.46
N ASN A 19 -5.53 -3.51 25.52
CA ASN A 19 -4.25 -4.20 25.39
C ASN A 19 -4.47 -5.69 25.16
N LEU A 20 -4.34 -6.12 23.92
CA LEU A 20 -4.47 -7.50 23.44
C LEU A 20 -3.13 -8.00 22.87
N CYS A 21 -2.02 -7.43 23.31
CA CYS A 21 -0.67 -7.81 22.89
C CYS A 21 -0.44 -9.30 23.14
N GLY A 22 -0.07 -10.06 22.11
CA GLY A 22 0.17 -11.50 22.19
C GLY A 22 -1.08 -12.33 22.52
N ALA A 23 -2.29 -11.74 22.46
CA ALA A 23 -3.51 -12.46 22.76
C ALA A 23 -3.77 -13.58 21.74
N ASN A 24 -4.28 -14.72 22.22
CA ASN A 24 -4.78 -15.77 21.35
C ASN A 24 -6.26 -15.51 21.03
N LEU A 25 -6.50 -15.01 19.82
CA LEU A 25 -7.82 -14.73 19.24
C LEU A 25 -8.05 -15.61 18.00
N CYS A 26 -7.38 -16.75 17.91
CA CYS A 26 -7.47 -17.67 16.79
C CYS A 26 -8.93 -18.15 16.61
N GLY A 27 -9.49 -17.88 15.43
CA GLY A 27 -10.88 -18.17 15.09
C GLY A 27 -11.92 -17.35 15.86
N ALA A 28 -11.53 -16.32 16.63
CA ALA A 28 -12.47 -15.49 17.37
C ALA A 28 -13.48 -14.81 16.44
N ASN A 29 -14.70 -14.62 16.93
CA ASN A 29 -15.70 -13.79 16.27
C ASN A 29 -15.58 -12.36 16.79
N LEU A 30 -15.00 -11.48 15.98
CA LEU A 30 -14.79 -10.04 16.24
C LEU A 30 -15.58 -9.19 15.23
N ARG A 31 -16.59 -9.77 14.58
CA ARG A 31 -17.42 -9.06 13.59
C ARG A 31 -18.01 -7.80 14.23
N GLY A 32 -17.84 -6.66 13.56
CA GLY A 32 -18.33 -5.36 14.04
C GLY A 32 -17.70 -4.85 15.34
N ALA A 33 -16.68 -5.53 15.89
CA ALA A 33 -16.03 -5.09 17.12
C ALA A 33 -15.34 -3.74 16.90
N ASN A 34 -15.37 -2.90 17.94
CA ASN A 34 -14.59 -1.68 17.99
C ASN A 34 -13.22 -1.99 18.61
N LEU A 35 -12.19 -2.05 17.79
CA LEU A 35 -10.78 -2.27 18.14
C LEU A 35 -9.93 -1.02 17.83
N ARG A 36 -10.57 0.14 17.68
CA ARG A 36 -9.86 1.39 17.42
C ARG A 36 -8.83 1.64 18.51
N ASP A 37 -7.65 2.10 18.13
CA ASP A 37 -6.52 2.38 19.03
C ASP A 37 -6.03 1.14 19.84
N ALA A 38 -6.54 -0.07 19.59
CA ALA A 38 -6.19 -1.26 20.36
C ALA A 38 -4.77 -1.74 20.04
N ASN A 39 -4.10 -2.31 21.05
CA ASN A 39 -2.80 -2.93 20.88
C ASN A 39 -2.95 -4.44 20.66
N LEU A 40 -2.85 -4.87 19.40
CA LEU A 40 -2.90 -6.27 18.94
C LEU A 40 -1.53 -6.78 18.48
N ARG A 41 -0.44 -6.12 18.91
CA ARG A 41 0.91 -6.53 18.55
C ARG A 41 1.15 -8.00 18.90
N ASP A 42 1.77 -8.75 18.01
CA ASP A 42 2.09 -10.17 18.21
C ASP A 42 0.86 -11.08 18.44
N ALA A 43 -0.38 -10.58 18.27
CA ALA A 43 -1.59 -11.36 18.53
C ALA A 43 -1.81 -12.45 17.46
N ASP A 44 -2.39 -13.58 17.88
CA ASP A 44 -2.81 -14.65 16.98
C ASP A 44 -4.28 -14.48 16.61
N LEU A 45 -4.55 -13.99 15.41
CA LEU A 45 -5.88 -13.76 14.83
C LEU A 45 -6.17 -14.73 13.66
N ARG A 46 -5.46 -15.86 13.58
CA ARG A 46 -5.63 -16.80 12.48
C ARG A 46 -7.08 -17.24 12.34
N GLY A 47 -7.64 -17.09 11.15
CA GLY A 47 -9.03 -17.46 10.86
C GLY A 47 -10.09 -16.69 11.66
N ALA A 48 -9.73 -15.57 12.31
CA ALA A 48 -10.70 -14.73 13.01
C ALA A 48 -11.67 -14.06 12.03
N ASP A 49 -12.91 -13.86 12.47
CA ASP A 49 -13.92 -13.11 11.73
C ASP A 49 -13.94 -11.66 12.23
N LEU A 50 -13.34 -10.76 11.47
CA LEU A 50 -13.21 -9.32 11.71
C LEU A 50 -14.06 -8.49 10.74
N ARG A 51 -15.08 -9.10 10.12
CA ARG A 51 -15.92 -8.39 9.13
C ARG A 51 -16.52 -7.13 9.72
N GLY A 52 -16.32 -6.01 9.03
CA GLY A 52 -16.80 -4.69 9.47
C GLY A 52 -16.26 -4.21 10.82
N ALA A 53 -15.21 -4.81 11.36
CA ALA A 53 -14.58 -4.33 12.59
C ALA A 53 -13.91 -2.97 12.36
N ASP A 54 -13.91 -2.12 13.39
CA ASP A 54 -13.20 -0.86 13.40
C ASP A 54 -11.82 -1.05 14.04
N LEU A 55 -10.77 -1.08 13.23
CA LEU A 55 -9.36 -1.25 13.58
C LEU A 55 -8.56 0.04 13.32
N ARG A 56 -9.22 1.19 13.21
CA ARG A 56 -8.54 2.47 12.96
C ARG A 56 -7.44 2.70 13.99
N ASP A 57 -6.28 3.09 13.50
CA ASP A 57 -5.10 3.39 14.32
C ASP A 57 -4.64 2.22 15.22
N ALA A 58 -5.16 1.00 15.04
CA ALA A 58 -4.79 -0.15 15.84
C ALA A 58 -3.35 -0.60 15.54
N ASN A 59 -2.66 -1.10 16.57
CA ASN A 59 -1.33 -1.66 16.43
C ASN A 59 -1.41 -3.18 16.21
N LEU A 60 -1.30 -3.62 14.97
CA LEU A 60 -1.27 -5.03 14.52
C LEU A 60 0.13 -5.49 14.11
N ARG A 61 1.18 -4.78 14.56
CA ARG A 61 2.55 -5.09 14.19
C ARG A 61 2.89 -6.53 14.56
N ASP A 62 3.47 -7.26 13.62
CA ASP A 62 3.87 -8.66 13.77
C ASP A 62 2.71 -9.64 14.12
N ALA A 63 1.44 -9.20 14.01
CA ALA A 63 0.28 -10.04 14.29
C ALA A 63 0.06 -11.11 13.20
N ASN A 64 -0.55 -12.23 13.58
CA ASN A 64 -0.85 -13.33 12.67
C ASN A 64 -2.32 -13.34 12.29
N LEU A 65 -2.65 -12.78 11.13
CA LEU A 65 -3.99 -12.66 10.55
C LEU A 65 -4.22 -13.66 9.40
N ARG A 66 -3.44 -14.75 9.34
CA ARG A 66 -3.55 -15.73 8.26
C ARG A 66 -4.97 -16.30 8.20
N ASP A 67 -5.53 -16.40 7.00
CA ASP A 67 -6.89 -16.92 6.76
C ASP A 67 -8.00 -16.08 7.44
N ALA A 68 -7.71 -14.90 7.99
CA ALA A 68 -8.70 -14.06 8.67
C ALA A 68 -9.66 -13.39 7.67
N ASN A 69 -10.89 -13.13 8.11
CA ASN A 69 -11.88 -12.39 7.31
C ASN A 69 -12.00 -10.95 7.82
N LEU A 70 -11.44 -10.01 7.08
CA LEU A 70 -11.45 -8.57 7.31
C LEU A 70 -12.34 -7.83 6.28
N CYS A 71 -13.25 -8.52 5.61
CA CYS A 71 -14.08 -7.91 4.58
C CYS A 71 -14.90 -6.73 5.17
N GLY A 72 -14.78 -5.55 4.53
CA GLY A 72 -15.36 -4.29 4.97
C GLY A 72 -14.81 -3.72 6.28
N ALA A 73 -13.73 -4.27 6.85
CA ALA A 73 -13.12 -3.74 8.06
C ALA A 73 -12.44 -2.38 7.81
N ASN A 74 -12.39 -1.52 8.83
CA ASN A 74 -11.72 -0.23 8.75
C ASN A 74 -10.37 -0.28 9.47
N LEU A 75 -9.29 -0.37 8.70
CA LEU A 75 -7.90 -0.36 9.15
C LEU A 75 -7.18 0.96 8.79
N CYS A 76 -7.91 2.05 8.56
CA CYS A 76 -7.30 3.33 8.24
C CYS A 76 -6.28 3.74 9.33
N GLY A 77 -5.06 4.08 8.91
CA GLY A 77 -3.96 4.42 9.83
C GLY A 77 -3.39 3.27 10.66
N ALA A 78 -3.90 2.04 10.53
CA ALA A 78 -3.44 0.91 11.34
C ALA A 78 -1.98 0.53 11.04
N ASN A 79 -1.27 0.08 12.07
CA ASN A 79 0.10 -0.41 11.93
C ASN A 79 0.12 -1.93 11.77
N LEU A 80 0.27 -2.41 10.55
CA LEU A 80 0.36 -3.82 10.16
C LEU A 80 1.78 -4.22 9.75
N ARG A 81 2.81 -3.45 10.14
CA ARG A 81 4.20 -3.73 9.76
C ARG A 81 4.58 -5.15 10.20
N GLY A 82 5.11 -5.94 9.26
CA GLY A 82 5.51 -7.33 9.51
C GLY A 82 4.35 -8.31 9.78
N ALA A 83 3.09 -7.88 9.71
CA ALA A 83 1.95 -8.74 9.96
C ALA A 83 1.83 -9.83 8.89
N ASN A 84 1.31 -11.00 9.29
CA ASN A 84 1.04 -12.10 8.38
C ASN A 84 -0.45 -12.14 8.01
N LEU A 85 -0.79 -11.60 6.84
CA LEU A 85 -2.12 -11.54 6.23
C LEU A 85 -2.29 -12.56 5.10
N ARG A 86 -1.44 -13.59 5.06
CA ARG A 86 -1.48 -14.59 4.00
C ARG A 86 -2.86 -15.24 3.92
N ASP A 87 -3.39 -15.32 2.69
CA ASP A 87 -4.70 -15.90 2.39
C ASP A 87 -5.88 -15.19 3.12
N ALA A 88 -5.69 -13.96 3.63
CA ALA A 88 -6.76 -13.20 4.29
C ALA A 88 -7.73 -12.56 3.30
N ASP A 89 -8.98 -12.39 3.71
CA ASP A 89 -10.03 -11.70 2.94
C ASP A 89 -10.16 -10.24 3.41
N LEU A 90 -9.65 -9.30 2.62
CA LEU A 90 -9.65 -7.85 2.84
C LEU A 90 -10.54 -7.11 1.83
N ARG A 91 -11.50 -7.80 1.20
CA ARG A 91 -12.40 -7.17 0.24
C ARG A 91 -13.13 -5.98 0.86
N ASP A 92 -13.22 -4.88 0.12
CA ASP A 92 -13.88 -3.64 0.56
C ASP A 92 -13.28 -3.05 1.86
N ALA A 93 -12.12 -3.51 2.33
CA ALA A 93 -11.50 -2.99 3.54
C ALA A 93 -10.91 -1.59 3.30
N ASN A 94 -11.00 -0.72 4.31
CA ASN A 94 -10.33 0.57 4.28
C ASN A 94 -8.95 0.45 4.93
N LEU A 95 -7.88 0.54 4.16
CA LEU A 95 -6.47 0.52 4.57
C LEU A 95 -5.78 1.86 4.27
N CYS A 96 -6.55 2.94 4.11
CA CYS A 96 -6.01 4.27 3.81
C CYS A 96 -4.96 4.68 4.86
N GLY A 97 -3.76 5.02 4.42
CA GLY A 97 -2.62 5.39 5.27
C GLY A 97 -2.09 4.27 6.17
N ALA A 98 -2.54 3.02 6.00
CA ALA A 98 -2.08 1.91 6.83
C ALA A 98 -0.60 1.59 6.54
N ASN A 99 0.13 1.17 7.58
CA ASN A 99 1.52 0.74 7.45
C ASN A 99 1.59 -0.78 7.30
N LEU A 100 1.76 -1.27 6.07
CA LEU A 100 1.93 -2.68 5.70
C LEU A 100 3.38 -3.01 5.33
N CYS A 101 4.35 -2.19 5.75
CA CYS A 101 5.76 -2.40 5.41
C CYS A 101 6.23 -3.80 5.84
N GLY A 102 6.78 -4.56 4.89
CA GLY A 102 7.23 -5.94 5.10
C GLY A 102 6.13 -6.94 5.49
N ALA A 103 4.85 -6.60 5.36
CA ALA A 103 3.75 -7.53 5.64
C ALA A 103 3.70 -8.67 4.60
N ASN A 104 3.24 -9.83 5.04
CA ASN A 104 2.99 -10.96 4.14
C ASN A 104 1.51 -10.99 3.73
N LEU A 105 1.22 -10.57 2.51
CA LEU A 105 -0.11 -10.53 1.87
C LEU A 105 -0.25 -11.59 0.77
N ARG A 106 0.62 -12.61 0.74
CA ARG A 106 0.59 -13.63 -0.31
C ARG A 106 -0.79 -14.31 -0.37
N GLY A 107 -1.39 -14.33 -1.56
CA GLY A 107 -2.72 -14.90 -1.77
C GLY A 107 -3.89 -14.14 -1.12
N ALA A 108 -3.65 -12.97 -0.52
CA ALA A 108 -4.71 -12.17 0.10
C ALA A 108 -5.66 -11.62 -0.96
N ASN A 109 -6.94 -11.49 -0.61
CA ASN A 109 -7.96 -10.89 -1.45
C ASN A 109 -8.19 -9.43 -1.02
N LEU A 110 -7.66 -8.48 -1.79
CA LEU A 110 -7.74 -7.04 -1.58
C LEU A 110 -8.68 -6.37 -2.59
N ARG A 111 -9.59 -7.12 -3.23
CA ARG A 111 -10.49 -6.53 -4.23
C ARG A 111 -11.28 -5.38 -3.65
N ASP A 112 -11.35 -4.30 -4.41
CA ASP A 112 -12.12 -3.10 -4.05
C ASP A 112 -11.67 -2.46 -2.70
N ALA A 113 -10.51 -2.84 -2.16
CA ALA A 113 -9.95 -2.25 -0.94
C ALA A 113 -9.39 -0.84 -1.20
N ASP A 114 -9.50 0.03 -0.20
CA ASP A 114 -8.91 1.37 -0.24
C ASP A 114 -7.50 1.32 0.37
N LEU A 115 -6.47 1.38 -0.46
CA LEU A 115 -5.05 1.37 -0.07
C LEU A 115 -4.40 2.74 -0.30
N ARG A 116 -5.19 3.82 -0.37
CA ARG A 116 -4.65 5.16 -0.57
C ARG A 116 -3.59 5.50 0.47
N ASP A 117 -2.47 6.03 0.02
CA ASP A 117 -1.33 6.42 0.87
C ASP A 117 -0.79 5.30 1.78
N ALA A 118 -1.16 4.04 1.54
CA ALA A 118 -0.68 2.92 2.33
C ALA A 118 0.80 2.66 2.06
N ASN A 119 1.54 2.29 3.11
CA ASN A 119 2.93 1.89 2.98
C ASN A 119 3.03 0.38 2.77
N LEU A 120 3.25 -0.06 1.53
CA LEU A 120 3.47 -1.46 1.14
C LEU A 120 4.95 -1.77 0.88
N CYS A 121 5.87 -0.92 1.35
CA CYS A 121 7.30 -1.08 1.08
C CYS A 121 7.78 -2.45 1.55
N GLY A 122 8.38 -3.24 0.64
CA GLY A 122 8.89 -4.57 0.94
C GLY A 122 7.82 -5.63 1.26
N ALA A 123 6.53 -5.34 1.05
CA ALA A 123 5.46 -6.31 1.30
C ALA A 123 5.50 -7.47 0.28
N ASP A 124 5.12 -8.67 0.73
CA ASP A 124 4.95 -9.83 -0.14
C ASP A 124 3.49 -9.92 -0.61
N LEU A 125 3.22 -9.51 -1.84
CA LEU A 125 1.90 -9.48 -2.46
C LEU A 125 1.74 -10.61 -3.50
N ARG A 126 2.59 -11.64 -3.48
CA ARG A 126 2.56 -12.69 -4.49
C ARG A 126 1.20 -13.36 -4.56
N GLY A 127 0.62 -13.44 -5.75
CA GLY A 127 -0.70 -14.04 -5.94
C GLY A 127 -1.85 -13.30 -5.25
N ALA A 128 -1.65 -12.08 -4.74
CA ALA A 128 -2.72 -11.29 -4.16
C ALA A 128 -3.66 -10.74 -5.24
N ASP A 129 -4.94 -10.62 -4.94
CA ASP A 129 -5.95 -10.07 -5.84
C ASP A 129 -6.27 -8.63 -5.45
N LEU A 130 -5.78 -7.65 -6.20
CA LEU A 130 -5.99 -6.22 -5.99
C LEU A 130 -6.95 -5.61 -7.02
N ARG A 131 -7.73 -6.41 -7.77
CA ARG A 131 -8.63 -5.86 -8.78
C ARG A 131 -9.62 -4.88 -8.15
N GLY A 132 -9.73 -3.68 -8.71
CA GLY A 132 -10.57 -2.60 -8.19
C GLY A 132 -10.02 -1.89 -6.95
N ALA A 133 -8.90 -2.33 -6.38
CA ALA A 133 -8.30 -1.66 -5.24
C ALA A 133 -7.80 -0.26 -5.61
N ASN A 134 -7.88 0.68 -4.68
CA ASN A 134 -7.38 2.04 -4.88
C ASN A 134 -5.95 2.16 -4.32
N LEU A 135 -4.95 2.28 -5.21
CA LEU A 135 -3.53 2.43 -4.85
C LEU A 135 -3.00 3.87 -4.98
N CYS A 136 -3.86 4.89 -5.05
CA CYS A 136 -3.38 6.27 -5.17
C CYS A 136 -2.43 6.62 -4.02
N GLY A 137 -1.23 7.08 -4.35
CA GLY A 137 -0.21 7.46 -3.36
C GLY A 137 0.49 6.32 -2.61
N ALA A 138 0.05 5.06 -2.79
CA ALA A 138 0.64 3.92 -2.11
C ALA A 138 2.15 3.77 -2.41
N ASP A 139 2.91 3.34 -1.40
CA ASP A 139 4.34 3.05 -1.55
C ASP A 139 4.58 1.57 -1.80
N LEU A 140 4.83 1.20 -3.06
CA LEU A 140 5.09 -0.18 -3.49
C LEU A 140 6.59 -0.51 -3.59
N ARG A 141 7.48 0.35 -3.09
CA ARG A 141 8.93 0.14 -3.23
C ARG A 141 9.37 -1.21 -2.67
N GLY A 142 10.01 -2.02 -3.51
CA GLY A 142 10.51 -3.34 -3.10
C GLY A 142 9.44 -4.38 -2.79
N ALA A 143 8.15 -4.09 -3.03
CA ALA A 143 7.08 -5.07 -2.90
C ALA A 143 7.24 -6.19 -3.93
N ASP A 144 6.92 -7.43 -3.54
CA ASP A 144 6.92 -8.58 -4.44
C ASP A 144 5.52 -8.82 -4.99
N LEU A 145 5.30 -8.39 -6.24
CA LEU A 145 4.01 -8.44 -6.94
C LEU A 145 3.89 -9.65 -7.89
N ARG A 146 4.76 -10.65 -7.80
CA ARG A 146 4.74 -11.78 -8.75
C ARG A 146 3.40 -12.52 -8.69
N GLY A 147 2.70 -12.53 -9.82
CA GLY A 147 1.39 -13.18 -9.95
C GLY A 147 0.25 -12.44 -9.24
N ALA A 148 0.46 -11.22 -8.76
CA ALA A 148 -0.61 -10.39 -8.23
C ALA A 148 -1.50 -9.86 -9.36
N ASP A 149 -2.81 -9.81 -9.14
CA ASP A 149 -3.76 -9.17 -10.05
C ASP A 149 -3.89 -7.69 -9.65
N LEU A 150 -3.17 -6.80 -10.34
CA LEU A 150 -3.18 -5.36 -10.05
C LEU A 150 -4.47 -4.67 -10.55
N PRO A 151 -4.83 -3.50 -9.99
CA PRO A 151 -5.87 -2.65 -10.57
C PRO A 151 -5.51 -2.20 -12.00
N ASP A 152 -6.52 -1.86 -12.79
CA ASP A 152 -6.32 -1.29 -14.12
C ASP A 152 -5.43 -0.05 -14.06
N LEU A 153 -4.59 0.12 -15.08
CA LEU A 153 -3.63 1.24 -15.20
C LEU A 153 -2.63 1.36 -14.04
N THR A 154 -2.37 0.25 -13.32
CA THR A 154 -1.29 0.16 -12.34
C THR A 154 -0.08 -0.55 -12.92
N PHE A 155 1.07 0.11 -12.89
CA PHE A 155 2.32 -0.38 -13.45
C PHE A 155 3.46 -0.23 -12.43
N VAL A 156 4.29 -1.26 -12.29
CA VAL A 156 5.53 -1.17 -11.52
C VAL A 156 6.70 -1.39 -12.47
N ILE A 157 7.54 -0.37 -12.60
CA ILE A 157 8.66 -0.35 -13.53
C ILE A 157 9.96 -0.49 -12.73
N LEU A 158 10.68 -1.56 -13.03
CA LEU A 158 11.95 -1.92 -12.40
C LEU A 158 13.11 -1.71 -13.38
N GLY A 159 14.32 -1.56 -12.85
CA GLY A 159 15.54 -1.38 -13.65
C GLY A 159 15.81 0.06 -14.10
N GLU A 160 14.90 0.99 -13.84
CA GLU A 160 15.12 2.42 -14.00
C GLU A 160 15.99 2.98 -12.86
N LYS A 161 16.49 4.20 -13.05
CA LYS A 161 17.34 4.88 -12.05
C LYS A 161 16.68 4.99 -10.68
N TYR A 162 15.38 5.25 -10.67
CA TYR A 162 14.56 5.24 -9.48
C TYR A 162 13.51 4.14 -9.61
N PHE A 163 13.05 3.60 -8.48
CA PHE A 163 11.84 2.81 -8.48
C PHE A 163 10.69 3.66 -9.00
N ILE A 164 9.92 3.12 -9.95
CA ILE A 164 8.75 3.80 -10.50
C ILE A 164 7.52 2.93 -10.32
N SER A 165 6.46 3.54 -9.80
CA SER A 165 5.13 2.96 -9.86
C SER A 165 4.15 3.99 -10.38
N ILE A 166 3.25 3.55 -11.24
CA ILE A 166 2.09 4.30 -11.68
C ILE A 166 0.87 3.61 -11.08
N THR A 167 0.01 4.34 -10.38
CA THR A 167 -1.18 3.76 -9.75
C THR A 167 -2.44 4.48 -10.21
N ASN A 168 -3.47 3.69 -10.50
CA ASN A 168 -4.79 4.12 -10.97
C ASN A 168 -4.76 5.02 -12.22
N GLY A 169 -3.68 5.01 -13.00
CA GLY A 169 -3.49 5.89 -14.15
C GLY A 169 -3.29 7.38 -13.82
N GLU A 170 -3.18 7.76 -12.54
CA GLU A 170 -3.17 9.16 -12.10
C GLU A 170 -1.91 9.52 -11.33
N TYR A 171 -1.42 8.65 -10.45
CA TYR A 171 -0.29 8.93 -9.58
C TYR A 171 0.96 8.23 -10.06
N VAL A 172 2.09 8.94 -10.03
CA VAL A 172 3.41 8.42 -10.38
C VAL A 172 4.36 8.65 -9.22
N ARG A 173 4.93 7.56 -8.72
CA ARG A 173 6.04 7.58 -7.79
C ARG A 173 7.34 7.41 -8.56
N ALA A 174 8.32 8.28 -8.29
CA ALA A 174 9.70 8.15 -8.75
C ALA A 174 10.63 8.31 -7.55
N GLY A 175 11.19 7.19 -7.08
CA GLY A 175 11.99 7.18 -5.84
C GLY A 175 11.12 7.53 -4.63
N CYS A 176 11.47 8.60 -3.91
CA CYS A 176 10.70 9.06 -2.76
C CYS A 176 9.56 10.03 -3.14
N GLN A 177 9.59 10.58 -4.35
CA GLN A 177 8.61 11.56 -4.83
C GLN A 177 7.37 10.84 -5.35
N ASN A 178 6.19 11.33 -5.01
CA ASN A 178 4.93 10.77 -5.50
C ASN A 178 3.95 11.91 -5.74
N HIS A 179 3.61 12.09 -7.01
CA HIS A 179 2.82 13.22 -7.51
C HIS A 179 1.92 12.72 -8.63
N THR A 180 0.91 13.50 -8.96
CA THR A 180 0.04 13.21 -10.10
C THR A 180 0.81 13.33 -11.42
N VAL A 181 0.34 12.65 -12.46
CA VAL A 181 0.85 12.77 -13.83
C VAL A 181 0.84 14.23 -14.29
N GLU A 182 -0.18 15.00 -13.91
CA GLU A 182 -0.27 16.42 -14.26
C GLU A 182 0.79 17.28 -13.60
N GLU A 183 1.05 17.07 -12.30
CA GLU A 183 2.11 17.78 -11.58
C GLU A 183 3.49 17.45 -12.18
N TRP A 184 3.74 16.16 -12.44
CA TRP A 184 4.97 15.73 -13.11
C TRP A 184 5.19 16.37 -14.47
N ARG A 185 4.15 16.82 -15.17
CA ARG A 185 4.28 17.49 -16.47
C ARG A 185 4.47 19.00 -16.37
N LYS A 186 4.27 19.57 -15.18
CA LYS A 186 4.30 21.02 -14.94
C LYS A 186 5.50 21.48 -14.12
N TYR A 187 6.28 20.57 -13.53
CA TYR A 187 7.42 20.97 -12.72
C TYR A 187 8.45 21.80 -13.49
N SER A 188 8.86 22.87 -12.84
CA SER A 188 9.96 23.72 -13.24
C SER A 188 11.31 23.00 -13.08
N LYS A 189 12.32 23.52 -13.78
CA LYS A 189 13.71 23.04 -13.66
C LYS A 189 14.19 23.09 -12.20
N GLN A 190 13.85 24.13 -11.45
CA GLN A 190 14.26 24.31 -10.06
C GLN A 190 13.63 23.25 -9.16
N GLU A 191 12.32 23.01 -9.26
CA GLU A 191 11.61 22.00 -8.44
C GLU A 191 12.20 20.60 -8.67
N ILE A 192 12.51 20.23 -9.92
CA ILE A 192 13.17 18.95 -10.21
C ILE A 192 14.58 18.91 -9.62
N ALA A 193 15.34 20.00 -9.70
CA ALA A 193 16.67 20.08 -9.11
C ALA A 193 16.64 19.97 -7.57
N GLU A 194 15.59 20.44 -6.92
CA GLU A 194 15.42 20.33 -5.46
C GLU A 194 15.14 18.89 -4.99
N MET A 195 14.69 17.99 -5.89
CA MET A 195 14.40 16.60 -5.54
C MET A 195 15.65 15.73 -5.34
N ASP A 196 16.59 15.75 -6.29
CA ASP A 196 17.87 14.99 -6.24
C ASP A 196 18.96 15.65 -7.11
N GLY A 197 18.93 16.98 -7.22
CA GLY A 197 19.92 17.76 -7.95
C GLY A 197 20.06 17.38 -9.43
N ARG A 198 21.31 17.40 -9.91
CA ARG A 198 21.67 17.04 -11.29
C ARG A 198 21.23 15.62 -11.66
N LYS A 199 21.10 14.71 -10.69
CA LYS A 199 20.64 13.34 -10.94
C LYS A 199 19.17 13.32 -11.35
N ALA A 200 18.30 14.07 -10.67
CA ALA A 200 16.90 14.19 -11.05
C ALA A 200 16.76 14.87 -12.42
N LEU A 201 17.48 15.98 -12.66
CA LEU A 201 17.44 16.70 -13.94
C LEU A 201 17.81 15.84 -15.15
N LYS A 202 18.84 14.99 -15.04
CA LYS A 202 19.24 14.05 -16.10
C LYS A 202 18.20 12.96 -16.34
N PHE A 203 17.45 12.57 -15.31
CA PHE A 203 16.48 11.47 -15.40
C PHE A 203 15.08 11.93 -15.81
N TYR A 204 14.72 13.17 -15.50
CA TYR A 204 13.37 13.68 -15.67
C TYR A 204 12.78 13.53 -17.09
N PRO A 205 13.52 13.76 -18.21
CA PRO A 205 12.99 13.47 -19.54
C PRO A 205 12.60 11.99 -19.72
N ARG A 206 13.42 11.07 -19.19
CA ARG A 206 13.13 9.63 -19.21
C ARG A 206 11.89 9.30 -18.39
N LEU A 207 11.68 9.96 -17.25
CA LEU A 207 10.44 9.81 -16.48
C LEU A 207 9.21 10.22 -17.31
N LEU A 208 9.27 11.36 -17.99
CA LEU A 208 8.18 11.81 -18.87
C LEU A 208 7.94 10.87 -20.05
N ASP A 209 8.99 10.27 -20.62
CA ASP A 209 8.85 9.23 -21.65
C ASP A 209 8.12 7.99 -21.14
N ILE A 210 8.41 7.56 -19.92
CA ILE A 210 7.73 6.42 -19.27
C ILE A 210 6.25 6.76 -19.05
N ILE A 211 5.96 7.96 -18.54
CA ILE A 211 4.59 8.44 -18.34
C ILE A 211 3.83 8.45 -19.67
N ASP A 212 4.42 9.02 -20.73
CA ASP A 212 3.80 9.09 -22.05
C ASP A 212 3.53 7.70 -22.65
N PHE A 213 4.39 6.71 -22.37
CA PHE A 213 4.22 5.34 -22.85
C PHE A 213 3.03 4.63 -22.19
N TYR A 214 2.90 4.74 -20.86
CA TYR A 214 1.88 4.00 -20.11
C TYR A 214 0.54 4.74 -20.01
N ILE A 215 0.58 6.07 -19.90
CA ILE A 215 -0.61 6.92 -19.64
C ILE A 215 -1.00 7.76 -20.87
N GLY A 216 -0.18 7.74 -21.92
CA GLY A 216 -0.41 8.49 -23.15
C GLY A 216 0.24 9.86 -23.12
N LYS A 217 0.54 10.42 -24.30
CA LYS A 217 1.27 11.69 -24.45
C LYS A 217 0.51 12.88 -23.86
N GLY A 218 1.26 13.90 -23.45
CA GLY A 218 0.71 15.23 -23.19
C GLY A 218 1.79 16.30 -23.09
N GLU A 219 1.41 17.45 -22.55
CA GLU A 219 2.28 18.62 -22.47
C GLU A 219 3.52 18.32 -21.62
N ARG A 220 4.66 18.87 -22.05
CA ARG A 220 5.94 18.77 -21.36
C ARG A 220 6.48 20.17 -21.09
N PRO A 221 7.29 20.38 -20.05
CA PRO A 221 7.83 21.70 -19.76
C PRO A 221 8.75 22.23 -20.87
N ASP A 222 8.55 23.48 -21.29
CA ASP A 222 9.31 24.12 -22.37
C ASP A 222 10.82 24.18 -22.12
N TRP A 223 11.21 24.29 -20.84
CA TRP A 223 12.62 24.40 -20.42
C TRP A 223 13.46 23.19 -20.82
N LEU A 224 12.85 22.04 -21.10
CA LEU A 224 13.53 20.84 -21.62
C LEU A 224 14.13 21.04 -23.01
N THR A 225 13.65 22.03 -23.76
CA THR A 225 14.20 22.38 -25.09
C THR A 225 15.19 23.54 -25.05
N SER A 226 15.44 24.11 -23.86
CA SER A 226 16.36 25.23 -23.69
C SER A 226 17.82 24.80 -23.84
N LYS A 227 18.65 25.70 -24.41
CA LYS A 227 20.09 25.48 -24.56
C LYS A 227 20.80 25.33 -23.20
N GLU A 228 20.40 26.12 -22.20
CA GLU A 228 20.93 26.05 -20.83
C GLU A 228 20.73 24.68 -20.19
N TYR A 229 19.59 24.03 -20.44
CA TYR A 229 19.37 22.67 -19.99
C TYR A 229 20.33 21.70 -20.68
N ALA A 230 20.45 21.78 -22.02
CA ALA A 230 21.30 20.88 -22.80
C ALA A 230 22.75 20.88 -22.30
N ASP A 231 23.32 22.06 -22.04
CA ASP A 231 24.70 22.21 -21.57
C ASP A 231 24.90 21.56 -20.18
N GLU A 232 23.95 21.71 -19.26
CA GLU A 232 24.03 21.15 -17.89
C GLU A 232 23.90 19.62 -17.81
N VAL A 233 23.18 18.99 -18.73
CA VAL A 233 23.04 17.52 -18.74
C VAL A 233 24.18 16.81 -19.48
N THR A 234 24.89 17.51 -20.38
CA THR A 234 26.05 16.97 -21.11
C THR A 234 27.36 16.94 -20.30
N GLU A 235 27.48 17.72 -19.23
CA GLU A 235 28.62 17.70 -18.28
C GLU A 235 28.44 16.72 -17.10
#